data_AF-A0A562DIH3-F1
#
_entry.id   AF-A0A562DIH3-F1
#
_cell.length_a   1.000
_cell.length_b   1.000
_cell.length_c   1.000
_cell.angle_alpha   90.00
_cell.angle_beta   90.00
_cell.angle_gamma   90.00
#
_symmetry.space_group_name_H-M   'P 1'
#
loop_
_entity.id
_entity.type
_entity.pdbx_description
1 polymer ?
#
loop_
_entity_poly.entity_id
_entity_poly.type
_entity_poly.pdbx_seq_one_letter_code
_entity_poly.pdbx_strand_id
1 'polypeptide(L)'
;MSLQRGEQVAASSSGSRWELRFAVGEAAQGWDELCRQAPANTLVAYGEMRRREVEQAPTTRHHRLKGTLATGRHNGIDMEQWQYEVTADGRIWYLIDTERRTWWVRHAGIGHPKTIE
;
A
#
# COMPACT_ATOMS: atom_id res chain seq x y z
N MET A 1 -4.36 9.97 37.89
CA MET A 1 -4.40 11.05 36.89
C MET A 1 -5.56 10.74 35.96
N SER A 2 -6.50 11.68 35.79
CA SER A 2 -7.73 11.48 35.02
C SER A 2 -7.65 12.28 33.73
N LEU A 3 -7.69 11.59 32.58
CA LEU A 3 -7.72 12.19 31.24
C LEU A 3 -9.00 13.03 31.07
N GLN A 4 -8.89 14.24 30.54
CA GLN A 4 -10.03 15.14 30.33
C GLN A 4 -10.59 15.09 28.89
N ARG A 5 -11.86 15.47 28.75
CA ARG A 5 -12.56 15.55 27.45
C ARG A 5 -11.86 16.59 26.56
N GLY A 6 -11.36 16.15 25.40
CA GLY A 6 -10.61 17.00 24.45
C GLY A 6 -9.09 16.87 24.55
N GLU A 7 -8.58 16.12 25.52
CA GLU A 7 -7.16 15.79 25.59
C GLU A 7 -6.82 14.76 24.50
N GLN A 8 -5.87 15.11 23.63
CA GLN A 8 -5.37 14.19 22.62
C GLN A 8 -4.62 13.06 23.34
N VAL A 9 -5.20 11.85 23.32
CA VAL A 9 -4.53 10.65 23.84
C VAL A 9 -3.20 10.51 23.12
N ALA A 10 -2.10 10.53 23.86
CA ALA A 10 -0.79 10.19 23.31
C ALA A 10 -0.90 8.80 22.69
N ALA A 11 -0.75 8.71 21.37
CA ALA A 11 -0.69 7.43 20.70
C ALA A 11 0.47 6.68 21.33
N SER A 12 0.18 5.60 22.07
CA SER A 12 1.23 4.70 22.54
C SER A 12 2.06 4.36 21.32
N SER A 13 3.36 4.64 21.38
CA SER A 13 4.34 4.19 20.38
C SER A 13 4.47 2.67 20.47
N SER A 14 3.38 1.94 20.30
CA SER A 14 3.38 0.50 20.16
C SER A 14 4.02 0.19 18.81
N GLY A 15 5.10 -0.57 18.89
CA GLY A 15 6.08 -0.71 17.82
C GLY A 15 5.55 -1.36 16.55
N SER A 16 6.47 -1.45 15.59
CA SER A 16 6.37 -2.34 14.42
C SER A 16 5.40 -1.88 13.32
N ARG A 17 5.16 -0.58 13.18
CA ARG A 17 4.31 -0.09 12.10
C ARG A 17 5.01 -0.20 10.75
N TRP A 18 4.35 -0.84 9.79
CA TRP A 18 4.81 -0.90 8.42
C TRP A 18 4.83 0.50 7.79
N GLU A 19 5.92 0.86 7.13
CA GLU A 19 6.02 2.10 6.36
C GLU A 19 5.45 1.93 4.95
N LEU A 20 4.87 3.00 4.40
CA LEU A 20 4.46 3.06 3.00
C LEU A 20 5.35 4.09 2.30
N ARG A 21 6.05 3.66 1.25
CA ARG A 21 6.99 4.49 0.50
C ARG A 21 6.81 4.28 -0.99
N PHE A 22 7.14 5.27 -1.81
CA PHE A 22 7.15 5.13 -3.26
C PHE A 22 8.46 4.53 -3.73
N ALA A 23 8.38 3.49 -4.56
CA ALA A 23 9.54 2.86 -5.19
C ALA A 23 10.08 3.69 -6.36
N VAL A 24 9.19 4.44 -7.02
CA VAL A 24 9.44 5.26 -8.22
C VAL A 24 8.58 6.53 -8.20
N GLY A 25 8.99 7.58 -8.91
CA GLY A 25 8.31 8.88 -8.89
C GLY A 25 6.90 8.86 -9.52
N GLU A 26 6.71 8.05 -10.56
CA GLU A 26 5.42 7.89 -11.25
C GLU A 26 4.34 7.33 -10.31
N ALA A 27 4.74 6.48 -9.37
CA ALA A 27 3.84 5.96 -8.35
C ALA A 27 3.33 7.05 -7.41
N ALA A 28 4.14 8.06 -7.10
CA ALA A 28 3.72 9.20 -6.29
C ALA A 28 2.69 10.05 -7.05
N GLN A 29 2.95 10.36 -8.32
CA GLN A 29 2.02 11.12 -9.17
C GLN A 29 0.67 10.40 -9.32
N GLY A 30 0.71 9.08 -9.56
CA GLY A 30 -0.50 8.27 -9.67
C GLY A 30 -1.27 8.13 -8.35
N TRP A 31 -0.56 8.14 -7.22
CA TRP A 31 -1.19 8.20 -5.90
C TRP A 31 -1.89 9.53 -5.65
N ASP A 32 -1.27 10.64 -6.00
CA ASP A 32 -1.90 11.96 -5.91
C ASP A 32 -3.16 12.04 -6.76
N GLU A 33 -3.13 11.42 -7.94
CA GLU A 33 -4.30 11.33 -8.81
C GLU A 33 -5.42 10.48 -8.21
N LEU A 34 -5.09 9.35 -7.57
CA LEU A 34 -6.05 8.55 -6.81
C LEU A 34 -6.65 9.34 -5.64
N CYS A 35 -5.85 10.14 -4.93
CA CYS A 35 -6.33 11.03 -3.88
C CYS A 35 -7.30 12.08 -4.43
N ARG A 36 -7.03 12.62 -5.62
CA ARG A 36 -7.86 13.64 -6.26
C ARG A 36 -9.18 13.08 -6.80
N GLN A 37 -9.14 11.93 -7.45
CA GLN A 37 -10.31 11.35 -8.14
C GLN A 37 -11.16 10.45 -7.25
N ALA A 38 -10.54 9.73 -6.31
CA ALA A 38 -11.21 8.73 -5.47
C ALA A 38 -10.78 8.83 -3.98
N PRO A 39 -10.87 10.01 -3.34
CA PRO A 39 -10.29 10.27 -2.02
C PRO A 39 -10.72 9.28 -0.94
N ALA A 40 -12.03 8.97 -0.86
CA ALA A 40 -12.56 8.05 0.14
C ALA A 40 -12.02 6.62 -0.05
N ASN A 41 -11.97 6.14 -1.29
CA ASN A 41 -11.48 4.80 -1.60
C ASN A 41 -9.97 4.70 -1.38
N THR A 42 -9.22 5.74 -1.73
CA THR A 42 -7.77 5.82 -1.49
C THR A 42 -7.46 5.84 0.00
N LEU A 43 -8.27 6.52 0.81
CA LEU A 43 -8.14 6.49 2.27
C LEU A 43 -8.41 5.10 2.86
N VAL A 44 -9.44 4.40 2.37
CA VAL A 44 -9.71 3.01 2.77
C VAL A 44 -8.54 2.11 2.39
N ALA A 45 -8.05 2.18 1.15
CA ALA A 45 -6.90 1.42 0.69
C ALA A 45 -5.66 1.67 1.56
N TYR A 46 -5.34 2.94 1.83
CA TYR A 46 -4.23 3.32 2.71
C TYR A 46 -4.39 2.73 4.13
N GLY A 47 -5.60 2.79 4.68
CA GLY A 47 -5.92 2.24 5.99
C GLY A 47 -5.77 0.72 6.06
N GLU A 48 -6.24 -0.01 5.03
CA GLU A 48 -6.09 -1.46 4.92
C GLU A 48 -4.61 -1.85 4.81
N MET A 49 -3.87 -1.22 3.89
CA MET A 49 -2.43 -1.46 3.72
C MET A 49 -1.65 -1.22 5.02
N ARG A 50 -1.97 -0.16 5.79
CA ARG A 50 -1.27 0.16 7.04
C ARG A 50 -1.59 -0.76 8.22
N ARG A 51 -2.71 -1.48 8.18
CA ARG A 51 -3.14 -2.41 9.23
C ARG A 51 -2.84 -3.86 8.90
N ARG A 52 -2.53 -4.15 7.64
CA ARG A 52 -2.34 -5.52 7.18
C ARG A 52 -1.04 -6.12 7.70
N GLU A 53 -1.17 -7.32 8.20
CA GLU A 53 -0.06 -8.22 8.50
C GLU A 53 0.27 -9.05 7.25
N VAL A 54 1.54 -9.39 7.06
CA VAL A 54 2.00 -10.11 5.85
C VAL A 54 1.33 -11.47 5.69
N GLU A 55 1.01 -12.12 6.81
CA GLU A 55 0.38 -13.45 6.83
C GLU A 55 -1.14 -13.44 6.64
N GLN A 56 -1.79 -12.27 6.59
CA GLN A 56 -3.24 -12.23 6.40
C GLN A 56 -3.63 -12.86 5.06
N ALA A 57 -4.80 -13.49 5.01
CA ALA A 57 -5.31 -14.09 3.78
C ALA A 57 -5.56 -13.04 2.68
N PRO A 58 -5.39 -13.41 1.39
CA PRO A 58 -5.77 -12.56 0.27
C PRO A 58 -7.29 -12.43 0.15
N THR A 59 -7.76 -11.29 -0.37
CA THR A 59 -9.16 -11.04 -0.73
C THR A 59 -9.29 -10.82 -2.24
N THR A 60 -10.52 -10.76 -2.75
CA THR A 60 -10.77 -10.45 -4.17
C THR A 60 -10.10 -9.16 -4.62
N ARG A 61 -10.15 -8.12 -3.78
CA ARG A 61 -9.59 -6.79 -4.09
C ARG A 61 -8.15 -6.62 -3.62
N HIS A 62 -7.61 -7.53 -2.82
CA HIS A 62 -6.31 -7.38 -2.19
C HIS A 62 -5.56 -8.70 -2.14
N HIS A 63 -4.68 -8.95 -3.11
CA HIS A 63 -4.02 -10.24 -3.26
C HIS A 63 -2.64 -10.11 -3.88
N ARG A 64 -1.79 -11.13 -3.65
CA ARG A 64 -0.52 -11.29 -4.35
C ARG A 64 -0.79 -11.51 -5.84
N LEU A 65 -0.06 -10.80 -6.69
CA LEU A 65 -0.10 -11.04 -8.13
C LEU A 65 0.46 -12.43 -8.46
N LYS A 66 0.21 -12.90 -9.69
CA LYS A 66 0.54 -14.27 -10.13
C LYS A 66 1.50 -14.24 -11.32
N GLY A 67 2.12 -15.40 -11.58
CA GLY A 67 3.04 -15.57 -12.71
C GLY A 67 4.26 -14.67 -12.60
N THR A 68 4.68 -14.08 -13.72
CA THR A 68 5.84 -13.18 -13.79
C THR A 68 5.67 -11.91 -12.96
N LEU A 69 4.43 -11.51 -12.67
CA LEU A 69 4.11 -10.34 -11.84
C LEU A 69 4.05 -10.65 -10.35
N ALA A 70 4.21 -11.92 -9.93
CA ALA A 70 4.12 -12.33 -8.52
C ALA A 70 5.27 -11.81 -7.67
N THR A 71 6.35 -11.37 -8.32
CA THR A 71 7.55 -10.80 -7.71
C THR A 71 7.97 -9.56 -8.46
N GLY A 72 8.60 -8.62 -7.76
CA GLY A 72 9.25 -7.48 -8.39
C GLY A 72 10.54 -7.13 -7.65
N ARG A 73 11.52 -6.64 -8.42
CA ARG A 73 12.82 -6.23 -7.88
C ARG A 73 12.81 -4.77 -7.46
N HIS A 74 13.33 -4.47 -6.27
CA HIS A 74 13.60 -3.11 -5.81
C HIS A 74 14.89 -3.09 -4.98
N ASN A 75 15.78 -2.13 -5.27
CA ASN A 75 17.11 -2.02 -4.66
C ASN A 75 17.92 -3.33 -4.68
N GLY A 76 17.81 -4.09 -5.77
CA GLY A 76 18.54 -5.35 -5.93
C GLY A 76 17.90 -6.57 -5.25
N ILE A 77 16.78 -6.42 -4.57
CA ILE A 77 16.10 -7.48 -3.82
C ILE A 77 14.79 -7.83 -4.52
N ASP A 78 14.55 -9.12 -4.73
CA ASP A 78 13.28 -9.63 -5.25
C ASP A 78 12.29 -9.81 -4.09
N MET A 79 11.13 -9.18 -4.22
CA MET A 79 10.09 -9.13 -3.19
C MET A 79 8.77 -9.60 -3.77
N GLU A 80 7.88 -10.09 -2.91
CA GLU A 80 6.51 -10.38 -3.34
C GLU A 80 5.81 -9.11 -3.79
N GLN A 81 5.10 -9.20 -4.93
CA GLN A 81 4.32 -8.09 -5.45
C GLN A 81 2.83 -8.35 -5.26
N TRP A 82 2.15 -7.34 -4.71
CA TRP A 82 0.76 -7.38 -4.33
C TRP A 82 -0.03 -6.27 -5.01
N GLN A 83 -1.32 -6.52 -5.19
CA GLN A 83 -2.27 -5.58 -5.75
C GLN A 83 -3.36 -5.26 -4.73
N TYR A 84 -3.75 -3.98 -4.68
CA TYR A 84 -5.00 -3.52 -4.08
C TYR A 84 -5.87 -2.83 -5.14
N GLU A 85 -7.15 -3.19 -5.23
CA GLU A 85 -8.15 -2.54 -6.08
C GLU A 85 -8.81 -1.38 -5.36
N VAL A 86 -8.45 -0.16 -5.75
CA VAL A 86 -8.97 1.07 -5.14
C VAL A 86 -10.38 1.37 -5.65
N THR A 87 -10.59 1.22 -6.96
CA THR A 87 -11.91 1.31 -7.60
C THR A 87 -12.10 0.10 -8.53
N ALA A 88 -13.13 0.08 -9.37
CA ALA A 88 -13.28 -0.96 -10.39
C ALA A 88 -12.03 -1.03 -11.31
N ASP A 89 -11.46 0.12 -11.67
CA ASP A 89 -10.33 0.21 -12.61
C ASP A 89 -9.02 0.66 -11.92
N GLY A 90 -9.11 1.38 -10.80
CA GLY A 90 -7.95 1.91 -10.10
C GLY A 90 -7.20 0.85 -9.30
N ARG A 91 -5.87 0.86 -9.36
CA ARG A 91 -5.00 -0.14 -8.74
C ARG A 91 -3.83 0.50 -8.02
N ILE A 92 -3.40 -0.14 -6.94
CA ILE A 92 -2.10 0.07 -6.31
C ILE A 92 -1.34 -1.25 -6.40
N TRP A 93 -0.14 -1.24 -6.98
CA TRP A 93 0.81 -2.34 -6.88
C TRP A 93 1.95 -1.96 -5.97
N TYR A 94 2.32 -2.87 -5.08
CA TYR A 94 3.38 -2.64 -4.12
C TYR A 94 4.19 -3.91 -3.84
N LEU A 95 5.43 -3.72 -3.41
CA LEU A 95 6.30 -4.79 -2.93
C LEU A 95 6.32 -4.83 -1.40
N ILE A 96 6.44 -6.03 -0.84
CA ILE A 96 6.56 -6.23 0.60
C ILE A 96 8.03 -6.48 0.97
N ASP A 97 8.62 -5.52 1.67
CA ASP A 97 9.93 -5.64 2.29
C ASP A 97 9.76 -5.99 3.77
N THR A 98 9.77 -7.30 4.08
CA THR A 98 9.60 -7.80 5.45
C THR A 98 10.74 -7.43 6.37
N GLU A 99 11.95 -7.33 5.85
CA GLU A 99 13.14 -6.99 6.62
C GLU A 99 13.07 -5.54 7.10
N ARG A 100 12.74 -4.61 6.21
CA ARG A 100 12.64 -3.17 6.52
C ARG A 100 11.23 -2.75 6.93
N ARG A 101 10.30 -3.70 7.00
CA ARG A 101 8.86 -3.46 7.24
C ARG A 101 8.32 -2.32 6.37
N THR A 102 8.62 -2.36 5.07
CA THR A 102 8.22 -1.31 4.12
C THR A 102 7.37 -1.87 2.98
N TRP A 103 6.36 -1.11 2.60
CA TRP A 103 5.51 -1.31 1.44
C TRP A 103 6.00 -0.36 0.37
N TRP A 104 6.65 -0.90 -0.65
CA TRP A 104 7.19 -0.10 -1.75
C TRP A 104 6.17 -0.02 -2.88
N VAL A 105 5.45 1.10 -2.96
CA VAL A 105 4.46 1.35 -4.02
C VAL A 105 5.17 1.52 -5.36
N ARG A 106 4.96 0.58 -6.27
CA ARG A 106 5.52 0.58 -7.63
C ARG A 106 4.58 1.18 -8.66
N HIS A 107 3.28 1.09 -8.41
CA HIS A 107 2.27 1.67 -9.27
C HIS A 107 1.08 2.13 -8.42
N ALA A 108 0.52 3.27 -8.78
CA ALA A 108 -0.76 3.76 -8.32
C ALA A 108 -1.42 4.44 -9.52
N GLY A 109 -2.72 4.24 -9.71
CA GLY A 109 -3.41 4.86 -10.83
C GLY A 109 -4.89 4.55 -10.89
N ILE A 110 -5.63 5.42 -11.55
CA ILE A 110 -7.10 5.34 -11.75
C ILE A 110 -7.53 4.30 -12.80
N GLY A 111 -6.59 3.75 -13.56
CA GLY A 111 -6.85 2.74 -14.60
C GLY A 111 -5.91 1.55 -14.46
N HIS A 112 -6.15 0.53 -15.28
CA HIS A 112 -5.32 -0.66 -15.27
C HIS A 112 -3.84 -0.33 -15.53
N PRO A 113 -2.92 -0.85 -14.71
CA PRO A 113 -1.49 -0.67 -14.93
C PRO A 113 -1.14 -1.24 -16.30
N LYS A 114 -0.51 -0.45 -17.16
CA LYS A 114 0.13 -0.98 -18.36
C LYS A 114 1.35 -1.76 -17.87
N THR A 115 1.36 -3.08 -18.07
CA THR A 115 2.54 -3.89 -17.78
C THR A 115 3.68 -3.35 -18.64
N ILE A 116 4.69 -2.79 -17.99
CA ILE A 116 5.97 -2.52 -18.65
C ILE A 116 6.77 -3.80 -18.46
N GLU A 117 6.94 -4.55 -19.55
CA GLU A 117 7.87 -5.69 -19.63
C GLU A 117 9.31 -5.26 -19.32
#